data_AF-A0A419N9N2-F1
#
_entry.id   AF-A0A419N9N2-F1
#
_cell.length_a   1.000
_cell.length_b   1.000
_cell.length_c   1.000
_cell.angle_alpha   90.00
_cell.angle_beta   90.00
_cell.angle_gamma   90.00
#
_symmetry.space_group_name_H-M   'P 1'
#
loop_
_entity.id
_entity.type
_entity.pdbx_description
1 polymer ?
#
loop_
_entity_poly.entity_id
_entity_poly.type
_entity_poly.pdbx_seq_one_letter_code
_entity_poly.pdbx_strand_id
1 'polypeptide(L)' 'MRSQHTLELAMLQVASQSGEPMDSQTLYEVRNEIRNVLAVKERQRQRMTAPAYQWKKHVPLR' A
#
# COMPACT_ATOMS: atom_id res chain seq x y z
N MET A 1 10.41 7.98 0.56
CA MET A 1 9.08 7.34 0.69
C MET A 1 8.11 8.41 1.17
N ARG A 2 6.99 8.68 0.47
CA ARG A 2 5.91 9.47 1.09
C ARG A 2 5.37 8.62 2.24
N SER A 3 5.54 9.10 3.47
CA SER A 3 5.10 8.42 4.69
C SER A 3 3.59 8.21 4.63
N GLN A 4 3.12 6.98 4.86
CA GLN A 4 1.70 6.62 4.87
C GLN A 4 0.90 7.58 5.76
N HIS A 5 1.51 7.96 6.88
CA HIS A 5 1.01 8.94 7.83
C HIS A 5 0.66 10.30 7.21
N THR A 6 1.44 10.77 6.22
CA THR A 6 1.16 12.05 5.55
C THR A 6 -0.08 11.98 4.67
N LEU A 7 -0.36 10.81 4.08
CA LEU A 7 -1.58 10.60 3.27
C LEU A 7 -2.82 10.48 4.15
N GLU A 8 -2.69 9.80 5.29
CA GLU A 8 -3.76 9.70 6.29
C GLU A 8 -4.12 11.09 6.84
N LEU A 9 -3.13 11.89 7.23
CA LEU A 9 -3.35 13.27 7.70
C LEU A 9 -3.99 14.16 6.63
N ALA A 10 -3.57 14.03 5.36
CA ALA A 10 -4.17 14.77 4.26
C ALA A 10 -5.65 14.39 4.06
N MET A 11 -6.01 13.11 4.15
CA MET A 11 -7.40 12.67 4.01
C MET A 11 -8.26 13.06 5.21
N LEU A 12 -7.72 13.05 6.43
CA LEU A 12 -8.39 13.61 7.61
C LEU A 12 -8.66 15.11 7.44
N GLN A 13 -7.70 15.85 6.88
CA GLN A 13 -7.86 17.27 6.62
C GLN A 13 -8.91 17.55 5.53
N VAL A 14 -8.91 16.78 4.44
CA VAL A 14 -9.95 16.86 3.40
C VAL A 14 -11.32 16.54 3.98
N ALA A 15 -11.41 15.51 4.82
CA ALA A 15 -12.67 15.11 5.41
C ALA A 15 -13.18 16.08 6.49
N SER A 16 -12.28 16.77 7.21
CA SER A 16 -12.67 17.89 8.08
C SER A 16 -13.24 19.08 7.30
N GLN A 17 -12.85 19.26 6.04
CA GLN A 17 -13.35 20.33 5.18
C GLN A 17 -14.70 20.00 4.55
N SER A 18 -15.05 18.71 4.40
CA SER A 18 -16.33 18.28 3.82
C SER A 18 -17.54 18.47 4.76
N GLY A 19 -17.33 18.81 6.03
CA GLY A 19 -18.41 19.20 6.95
C GLY A 19 -19.37 18.06 7.38
N GLU A 20 -19.22 16.85 6.83
CA GLU A 20 -19.93 15.66 7.30
C GLU A 20 -19.28 15.07 8.55
N PRO A 21 -20.08 14.60 9.54
CA PRO A 21 -19.56 13.86 10.67
C PRO A 21 -18.96 12.55 10.16
N MET A 22 -17.63 12.46 10.21
CA MET A 22 -16.93 11.24 9.79
C MET A 22 -17.32 10.09 10.70
N ASP A 23 -18.06 9.12 10.14
CA ASP A 23 -18.26 7.86 10.83
C ASP A 23 -16.92 7.12 10.97
N SER A 24 -16.77 6.42 12.08
CA SER A 24 -15.65 5.54 12.38
C SER A 24 -15.41 4.50 11.27
N GLN A 25 -16.49 4.06 10.61
CA GLN A 25 -16.45 3.16 9.47
C GLN A 25 -15.80 3.83 8.25
N THR A 26 -16.20 5.06 7.91
CA THR A 26 -15.63 5.83 6.79
C THR A 26 -14.14 6.07 6.98
N LEU A 27 -13.70 6.38 8.20
CA LEU A 27 -12.29 6.53 8.54
C LEU A 27 -11.50 5.23 8.31
N TYR A 28 -12.10 4.10 8.64
CA TYR A 28 -11.49 2.78 8.46
C TYR A 28 -11.38 2.41 6.98
N GLU A 29 -12.42 2.67 6.19
CA GLU A 29 -12.45 2.43 4.75
C GLU A 29 -11.35 3.21 4.03
N VAL A 30 -11.27 4.53 4.30
CA VAL A 30 -10.24 5.40 3.75
C VAL A 30 -8.83 4.88 4.05
N ARG A 31 -8.57 4.47 5.30
CA ARG A 31 -7.27 3.90 5.68
C ARG A 31 -6.96 2.62 4.90
N ASN A 32 -7.94 1.74 4.75
CA ASN A 32 -7.77 0.49 4.01
C ASN A 32 -7.52 0.72 2.53
N GLU A 33 -8.21 1.67 1.90
CA GLU A 33 -7.99 2.03 0.51
C GLU A 33 -6.57 2.57 0.28
N ILE A 34 -6.10 3.50 1.13
CA ILE A 34 -4.72 3.99 1.08
C ILE A 34 -3.72 2.83 1.18
N ARG A 35 -3.94 1.93 2.15
CA ARG A 35 -3.07 0.76 2.36
C ARG A 35 -3.04 -0.13 1.13
N ASN A 36 -4.19 -0.38 0.52
CA ASN A 36 -4.32 -1.21 -0.67
C ASN A 36 -3.60 -0.59 -1.86
N VAL A 37 -3.81 0.71 -2.14
CA VAL A 37 -3.15 1.41 -3.24
C VAL A 37 -1.63 1.39 -3.08
N LEU A 38 -1.14 1.63 -1.86
CA LEU A 38 0.28 1.57 -1.57
C LEU A 38 0.85 0.15 -1.74
N ALA A 39 0.13 -0.87 -1.29
CA ALA A 39 0.54 -2.26 -1.45
C ALA A 39 0.57 -2.68 -2.93
N VAL A 40 -0.38 -2.22 -3.74
CA VAL A 40 -0.39 -2.46 -5.20
C VAL A 40 0.82 -1.79 -5.85
N LYS A 41 1.10 -0.53 -5.52
CA LYS A 41 2.27 0.20 -6.05
C LYS A 41 3.58 -0.49 -5.67
N GLU A 42 3.69 -0.92 -4.42
CA GLU A 42 4.82 -1.67 -3.89
C GLU A 42 5.00 -2.99 -4.66
N ARG A 43 3.94 -3.78 -4.77
CA ARG A 43 3.93 -5.05 -5.53
C ARG A 43 4.31 -4.83 -6.99
N GLN A 44 3.82 -3.76 -7.61
CA GLN A 44 4.18 -3.43 -8.99
C GLN A 44 5.67 -3.12 -9.11
N ARG A 45 6.24 -2.35 -8.18
CA ARG A 45 7.69 -2.13 -8.13
C ARG A 45 8.43 -3.44 -8.00
N GLN A 46 8.04 -4.28 -7.04
CA GLN A 46 8.67 -5.59 -6.79
C GLN A 46 8.64 -6.47 -8.04
N ARG A 47 7.52 -6.51 -8.77
CA ARG A 47 7.41 -7.23 -10.05
C ARG A 47 8.38 -6.69 -11.11
N MET A 48 8.49 -5.37 -11.24
CA MET A 48 9.39 -4.75 -12.22
C MET A 48 10.87 -4.93 -11.87
N THR A 49 11.20 -5.04 -10.59
CA THR A 49 12.57 -5.24 -10.11
C THR A 49 12.93 -6.70 -9.89
N ALA A 50 11.97 -7.62 -10.02
CA ALA A 50 12.21 -9.03 -9.76
C ALA A 50 13.20 -9.59 -10.80
N PRO A 51 14.27 -10.27 -10.37
CA PRO A 51 15.16 -10.94 -11.31
C PRO A 51 14.39 -12.03 -12.05
N ALA A 52 14.78 -12.28 -13.30
CA ALA A 52 14.22 -13.37 -14.07
C ALA A 52 14.38 -14.69 -13.31
N TYR A 53 13.28 -15.44 -13.17
CA TYR A 53 13.30 -16.74 -12.51
C TYR A 53 14.26 -17.67 -13.26
N GLN A 54 15.29 -18.15 -12.57
CA GLN A 54 16.22 -19.14 -13.09
C GLN A 54 15.94 -20.47 -12.41
N TRP A 55 15.50 -21.46 -13.17
CA TRP A 55 15.41 -22.84 -12.69
C TRP A 55 16.83 -23.36 -12.37
N LYS A 56 17.18 -23.39 -11.09
CA LYS A 56 18.45 -23.98 -10.63
C LYS A 56 18.25 -25.46 -10.41
N LYS A 57 18.89 -26.28 -11.24
CA LYS A 57 18.97 -27.73 -11.02
C LYS A 57 19.68 -27.96 -9.69
N HIS A 58 19.02 -28.64 -8.76
CA HIS A 58 19.63 -28.99 -7.47
C HIS A 58 20.92 -29.78 -7.73
N VAL A 59 22.03 -29.29 -7.16
CA VAL A 59 23.28 -30.05 -7.16
C VAL A 59 23.07 -31.21 -6.18
N PRO A 60 23.27 -32.48 -6.60
CA PRO A 60 23.09 -33.61 -5.70
C PRO A 60 24.07 -33.48 -4.52
N LEU A 61 23.53 -33.60 -3.31
CA LEU A 61 24.32 -33.71 -2.09
C LEU A 61 25.17 -34.98 -2.21
N ARG A 62 26.50 -34.83 -2.14
CA ARG A 62 27.47 -35.92 -2.28
C ARG A 62 27.88 -36.45 -0.92
#